data_AF-A0A3C0VWX5-F1
#
_entry.id   AF-A0A3C0VWX5-F1
#
_cell.length_a   1.000
_cell.length_b   1.000
_cell.length_c   1.000
_cell.angle_alpha   90.00
_cell.angle_beta   90.00
_cell.angle_gamma   90.00
#
_symmetry.space_group_name_H-M   'P 1'
#
loop_
_entity.id
_entity.type
_entity.pdbx_description
1 polymer ?
#
loop_
_entity_poly.entity_id
_entity_poly.type
_entity_poly.pdbx_seq_one_letter_code
_entity_poly.pdbx_strand_id
1 'polypeptide(L)'
;MNANWAEENLKTIRSLMEQARLYRRAMAPLALMVGTLGVVAAGLAQLLGWVGPEYFAGYWLGVAVVSALAALLLIRRQALKSDEAFWSPPTRRVAQAMLPMLAAGLGLGLFELLEHPGSRDSVRLTAFWLILYGGALHAAGFFMQRGIKLLGWLYVLIGL
;
A
#
# COMPACT_ATOMS: atom_id res chain seq x y z
N MET A 1 10.04 -12.42 -44.94
CA MET A 1 9.94 -12.16 -43.48
C MET A 1 11.29 -11.61 -43.05
N ASN A 2 11.37 -10.33 -42.68
CA ASN A 2 12.65 -9.63 -42.53
C ASN A 2 13.30 -9.95 -41.19
N ALA A 3 14.54 -10.44 -41.19
CA ALA A 3 15.30 -10.78 -39.97
C ALA A 3 15.39 -9.61 -38.98
N ASN A 4 15.51 -8.38 -39.49
CA ASN A 4 15.52 -7.16 -38.68
C ASN A 4 14.23 -6.97 -37.88
N TRP A 5 13.07 -7.34 -38.42
CA TRP A 5 11.79 -7.23 -37.70
C TRP A 5 11.73 -8.20 -36.52
N ALA A 6 12.26 -9.42 -36.69
CA ALA A 6 12.32 -10.39 -35.60
C ALA A 6 13.31 -9.96 -34.50
N GLU A 7 14.47 -9.41 -34.88
CA GLU A 7 15.47 -8.91 -33.93
C GLU A 7 14.95 -7.71 -33.12
N GLU A 8 14.25 -6.79 -33.76
CA GLU A 8 13.69 -5.60 -33.11
C GLU A 8 12.60 -5.97 -32.09
N ASN A 9 11.70 -6.89 -32.47
CA ASN A 9 10.70 -7.43 -31.54
C ASN A 9 11.34 -8.18 -30.36
N LEU A 10 12.39 -8.97 -30.59
CA LEU A 10 13.12 -9.65 -29.50
C LEU A 10 13.76 -8.65 -28.53
N LYS A 11 14.33 -7.56 -29.04
CA LYS A 11 14.89 -6.47 -28.21
C LYS A 11 13.80 -5.79 -27.39
N THR A 12 12.65 -5.47 -27.99
CA THR A 12 11.49 -4.91 -27.27
C THR A 12 10.97 -5.86 -26.19
N ILE A 13 10.76 -7.14 -26.51
CA ILE A 13 10.31 -8.14 -25.53
C ILE A 13 11.31 -8.24 -24.37
N ARG A 14 12.62 -8.27 -24.65
CA ARG A 14 13.65 -8.32 -23.63
C ARG A 14 13.63 -7.08 -22.73
N SER A 15 13.50 -5.89 -23.30
CA SER A 15 13.42 -4.65 -22.52
C SER A 15 12.18 -4.64 -21.63
N LEU A 16 11.02 -5.07 -22.14
CA LEU A 16 9.79 -5.18 -21.38
C LEU A 16 9.90 -6.24 -20.27
N MET A 17 10.57 -7.36 -20.53
CA MET A 17 10.83 -8.40 -19.52
C MET A 17 11.78 -7.95 -18.42
N GLU A 18 12.86 -7.24 -18.77
CA GLU A 18 13.81 -6.68 -17.82
C GLU A 18 13.13 -5.64 -16.91
N GLN A 19 12.33 -4.74 -17.48
CA GLN A 19 11.55 -3.76 -16.72
C GLN A 19 10.50 -4.42 -15.81
N ALA A 20 9.73 -5.40 -16.31
CA ALA A 20 8.72 -6.10 -15.51
C ALA A 20 9.33 -6.89 -14.33
N ARG A 21 10.52 -7.47 -14.51
CA ARG A 21 11.23 -8.21 -13.47
C ARG A 21 11.74 -7.29 -12.36
N LEU A 22 12.18 -6.08 -12.70
CA LEU A 22 12.64 -5.06 -11.74
C LEU A 22 11.49 -4.57 -10.85
N TYR A 23 10.33 -4.23 -11.43
CA TYR A 23 9.15 -3.79 -10.67
C TYR A 23 8.66 -4.83 -9.65
N ARG A 24 8.63 -6.12 -10.03
CA ARG A 24 8.24 -7.21 -9.11
C ARG A 24 9.21 -7.37 -7.94
N ARG A 25 10.51 -7.20 -8.18
CA ARG A 25 11.54 -7.35 -7.15
C ARG A 25 11.53 -6.18 -6.15
N ALA A 26 10.99 -5.02 -6.53
CA ALA A 26 10.84 -3.86 -5.66
C ALA A 26 9.59 -3.92 -4.75
N MET A 27 8.46 -4.39 -5.29
CA MET A 27 7.19 -4.40 -4.54
C MET A 27 7.08 -5.55 -3.52
N ALA A 28 7.68 -6.70 -3.80
CA ALA A 28 7.67 -7.84 -2.88
C ALA A 28 8.31 -7.56 -1.49
N PRO A 29 9.53 -7.00 -1.39
CA PRO A 29 10.12 -6.69 -0.08
C PRO A 29 9.34 -5.61 0.67
N LEU A 30 8.74 -4.66 -0.05
CA LEU A 30 7.88 -3.65 0.55
C LEU A 30 6.64 -4.27 1.21
N ALA A 31 5.94 -5.13 0.49
CA ALA A 31 4.75 -5.82 0.99
C ALA A 31 5.07 -6.72 2.20
N LEU A 32 6.19 -7.45 2.14
CA LEU A 32 6.64 -8.27 3.27
C LEU A 32 6.99 -7.42 4.49
N MET A 33 7.73 -6.33 4.31
CA MET A 33 8.10 -5.44 5.42
C MET A 33 6.86 -4.87 6.12
N VAL A 34 5.93 -4.27 5.36
CA VAL A 34 4.72 -3.66 5.92
C VAL A 34 3.82 -4.73 6.56
N GLY A 35 3.68 -5.89 5.94
CA GLY A 35 2.93 -7.02 6.51
C GLY A 35 3.52 -7.51 7.83
N THR A 36 4.85 -7.68 7.91
CA THR A 36 5.52 -8.07 9.16
C THR A 36 5.36 -7.02 10.26
N LEU A 37 5.47 -5.73 9.93
CA LEU A 37 5.20 -4.65 10.88
C LEU A 37 3.78 -4.71 11.42
N GLY A 38 2.79 -4.97 10.57
CA GLY A 38 1.39 -5.14 10.99
C GLY A 38 1.18 -6.33 11.93
N VAL A 39 1.77 -7.49 11.63
CA VAL A 39 1.67 -8.68 12.49
C VAL A 39 2.35 -8.46 13.85
N VAL A 40 3.54 -7.85 13.85
CA VAL A 40 4.25 -7.50 15.10
C VAL A 40 3.44 -6.49 15.90
N ALA A 41 2.87 -5.47 15.25
CA ALA A 41 2.01 -4.49 15.92
C ALA A 41 0.75 -5.15 16.53
N ALA A 42 0.08 -6.05 15.81
CA ALA A 42 -1.05 -6.79 16.35
C ALA A 42 -0.66 -7.61 17.60
N GLY A 43 0.48 -8.29 17.56
CA GLY A 43 1.02 -9.02 18.72
C GLY A 43 1.33 -8.10 19.90
N LEU A 44 1.93 -6.94 19.66
CA LEU A 44 2.22 -5.94 20.70
C LEU A 44 0.94 -5.36 21.32
N ALA A 45 -0.06 -5.03 20.51
CA ALA A 45 -1.36 -4.56 21.00
C ALA A 45 -2.03 -5.61 21.90
N GLN A 46 -1.96 -6.88 21.52
CA GLN A 46 -2.48 -7.99 22.33
C GLN A 46 -1.74 -8.14 23.66
N LEU A 47 -0.40 -8.05 23.66
CA LEU A 47 0.43 -8.16 24.87
C LEU A 47 0.23 -6.99 25.84
N LEU A 48 -0.01 -5.78 25.32
CA LEU A 48 -0.25 -4.57 26.11
C LEU A 48 -1.72 -4.43 26.55
N GLY A 49 -2.62 -5.31 26.08
CA GLY A 49 -4.05 -5.23 26.36
C GLY A 49 -4.78 -4.10 25.61
N TRP A 50 -4.16 -3.51 24.58
CA TRP A 50 -4.70 -2.39 23.79
C TRP A 50 -5.65 -2.86 22.67
N VAL A 51 -6.51 -3.82 22.98
CA VAL A 51 -7.45 -4.43 22.00
C VAL A 51 -8.79 -3.69 21.98
N GLY A 52 -9.05 -2.80 22.95
CA GLY A 52 -10.29 -2.05 23.07
C GLY A 52 -10.43 -0.88 22.08
N PRO A 53 -11.68 -0.39 21.84
CA PRO A 53 -11.94 0.73 20.93
C PRO A 53 -11.23 2.04 21.31
N GLU A 54 -10.95 2.22 22.60
CA GLU A 54 -10.30 3.41 23.14
C GLU A 54 -8.90 3.64 22.57
N TYR A 55 -8.11 2.58 22.42
CA TYR A 55 -6.72 2.64 21.95
C TYR A 55 -6.59 2.37 20.45
N PHE A 56 -7.61 1.75 19.85
CA PHE A 56 -7.57 1.20 18.49
C PHE A 56 -7.13 2.22 17.44
N ALA A 57 -7.86 3.34 17.31
CA ALA A 57 -7.59 4.34 16.28
C ALA A 57 -6.20 4.96 16.41
N GLY A 58 -5.82 5.37 17.63
CA GLY A 58 -4.52 6.00 17.88
C GLY A 58 -3.36 5.06 17.65
N TYR A 59 -3.48 3.81 18.11
CA TYR A 59 -2.46 2.79 17.93
C TYR A 59 -2.23 2.49 16.44
N TRP A 60 -3.29 2.18 15.71
CA TRP A 60 -3.19 1.80 14.30
C TRP A 60 -2.83 2.97 13.38
N LEU A 61 -3.19 4.21 13.72
CA LEU A 61 -2.66 5.40 13.05
C LEU A 61 -1.15 5.54 13.25
N GLY A 62 -0.64 5.31 14.48
CA GLY A 62 0.78 5.27 14.76
C GLY A 62 1.51 4.20 13.94
N VAL A 63 0.94 2.98 13.89
CA VAL A 63 1.46 1.87 13.07
C VAL A 63 1.45 2.23 11.58
N ALA A 64 0.41 2.90 11.10
CA ALA A 64 0.32 3.36 9.71
C ALA A 64 1.42 4.38 9.38
N VAL A 65 1.70 5.34 10.27
CA VAL A 65 2.80 6.30 10.11
C VAL A 65 4.15 5.59 10.07
N VAL A 66 4.42 4.69 11.02
CA VAL A 66 5.67 3.91 11.05
C VAL A 66 5.83 3.09 9.77
N SER A 67 4.77 2.44 9.31
CA SER A 67 4.77 1.63 8.09
C SER A 67 4.97 2.48 6.83
N ALA A 68 4.35 3.66 6.76
CA ALA A 68 4.54 4.60 5.66
C ALA A 68 5.98 5.14 5.62
N LEU A 69 6.57 5.49 6.76
CA LEU A 69 7.97 5.93 6.84
C LEU A 69 8.93 4.80 6.43
N ALA A 70 8.71 3.59 6.93
CA ALA A 70 9.47 2.40 6.55
C ALA A 70 9.41 2.16 5.02
N ALA A 71 8.22 2.23 4.45
CA ALA A 71 7.99 2.12 3.02
C ALA A 71 8.75 3.19 2.22
N LEU A 72 8.63 4.46 2.61
CA LEU A 72 9.33 5.57 1.95
C LEU A 72 10.86 5.41 2.02
N LEU A 73 11.40 4.98 3.16
CA LEU A 73 12.83 4.74 3.33
C LEU A 73 13.31 3.59 2.43
N LEU A 74 12.56 2.50 2.33
CA LEU A 74 12.90 1.40 1.41
C LEU A 74 12.86 1.83 -0.05
N ILE A 75 11.79 2.50 -0.47
CA ILE A 75 11.65 2.99 -1.84
C ILE A 75 12.79 3.96 -2.18
N ARG A 76 13.13 4.87 -1.25
CA ARG A 76 14.25 5.80 -1.42
C ARG A 76 15.59 5.09 -1.54
N ARG A 77 15.85 4.09 -0.68
CA ARG A 77 17.08 3.27 -0.76
C ARG A 77 17.17 2.53 -2.09
N GLN A 78 16.04 2.03 -2.60
CA GLN A 78 16.00 1.30 -3.87
C GLN A 78 16.21 2.21 -5.08
N ALA A 79 15.64 3.42 -5.06
CA ALA A 79 15.86 4.45 -6.07
C ALA A 79 17.34 4.83 -6.16
N LEU A 80 17.99 5.10 -5.01
CA LEU A 80 19.42 5.43 -4.96
C LEU A 80 20.32 4.29 -5.46
N LYS A 81 19.98 3.04 -5.15
CA LYS A 81 20.75 1.88 -5.61
C LYS A 81 20.64 1.63 -7.12
N SER A 82 19.55 2.08 -7.73
CA SER A 82 19.23 1.81 -9.13
C SER A 82 19.48 3.01 -10.04
N ASP A 83 20.02 4.11 -9.50
CA ASP A 83 20.20 5.41 -10.17
C ASP A 83 18.90 5.94 -10.82
N GLU A 84 17.76 5.58 -10.24
CA GLU A 84 16.44 6.00 -10.70
C GLU A 84 15.98 7.22 -9.90
N ALA A 85 15.29 8.15 -10.58
CA ALA A 85 14.63 9.25 -9.91
C ALA A 85 13.54 8.71 -8.96
N PHE A 86 13.64 9.05 -7.67
CA PHE A 86 12.64 8.70 -6.65
C PHE A 86 11.22 9.08 -7.06
N TRP A 87 11.06 10.23 -7.74
CA TRP A 87 9.78 10.75 -8.22
C TRP A 87 9.62 10.59 -9.73
N SER A 88 9.62 9.33 -10.19
CA SER A 88 9.37 9.02 -11.59
C SER A 88 7.89 9.26 -11.97
N PRO A 89 7.58 9.49 -13.26
CA PRO A 89 6.19 9.66 -13.72
C PRO A 89 5.25 8.51 -13.33
N PRO A 90 5.65 7.22 -13.39
CA PRO A 90 4.85 6.11 -12.87
C PRO A 90 4.57 6.20 -11.37
N THR A 91 5.59 6.47 -10.55
CA THR A 91 5.44 6.60 -9.09
C THR A 91 4.45 7.71 -8.74
N ARG A 92 4.54 8.86 -9.41
CA ARG A 92 3.63 9.99 -9.21
C ARG A 92 2.18 9.62 -9.52
N ARG A 93 1.92 8.89 -10.61
CA ARG A 93 0.57 8.46 -11.00
C ARG A 93 -0.04 7.50 -9.97
N VAL A 94 0.75 6.54 -9.49
CA VAL A 94 0.31 5.62 -8.43
C VAL A 94 -0.01 6.38 -7.14
N ALA A 95 0.89 7.26 -6.71
CA ALA A 95 0.68 8.08 -5.51
C ALA A 95 -0.58 8.93 -5.63
N GLN A 96 -0.77 9.63 -6.75
CA GLN A 96 -1.96 10.44 -7.01
C GLN A 96 -3.26 9.63 -7.04
N ALA A 97 -3.22 8.40 -7.55
CA ALA A 97 -4.39 7.52 -7.57
C ALA A 97 -4.77 7.01 -6.18
N MET A 98 -3.78 6.75 -5.31
CA MET A 98 -4.01 6.26 -3.95
C MET A 98 -4.35 7.36 -2.95
N LEU A 99 -3.80 8.56 -3.15
CA LEU A 99 -3.81 9.65 -2.16
C LEU A 99 -5.22 10.01 -1.65
N PRO A 100 -6.27 10.17 -2.49
CA PRO A 100 -7.58 10.57 -2.00
C PRO A 100 -8.18 9.58 -1.00
N MET A 101 -8.06 8.28 -1.29
CA MET A 101 -8.60 7.23 -0.42
C MET A 101 -7.79 7.09 0.87
N LEU A 102 -6.47 7.20 0.80
CA LEU A 102 -5.61 7.17 1.98
C LEU A 102 -5.84 8.40 2.87
N ALA A 103 -6.01 9.59 2.27
CA ALA A 103 -6.31 10.82 2.99
C ALA A 103 -7.68 10.74 3.69
N ALA A 104 -8.69 10.18 3.02
CA ALA A 104 -9.99 9.91 3.64
C ALA A 104 -9.85 8.94 4.83
N GLY A 105 -9.07 7.87 4.69
CA GLY A 105 -8.84 6.91 5.77
C GLY A 105 -8.14 7.55 6.98
N LEU A 106 -7.13 8.37 6.73
CA LEU A 106 -6.47 9.19 7.77
C LEU A 106 -7.49 10.12 8.45
N GLY A 107 -8.32 10.81 7.66
CA GLY A 107 -9.36 11.69 8.17
C GLY A 107 -10.35 10.98 9.09
N LEU A 108 -10.85 9.80 8.69
CA LEU A 108 -11.74 8.98 9.52
C LEU A 108 -11.07 8.54 10.83
N GLY A 109 -9.79 8.14 10.77
CA GLY A 109 -9.03 7.78 11.97
C GLY A 109 -8.86 8.96 12.93
N LEU A 110 -8.55 10.14 12.40
CA LEU A 110 -8.42 11.36 13.22
C LEU A 110 -9.77 11.79 13.78
N PHE A 111 -10.86 11.66 13.00
CA PHE A 111 -12.21 11.95 13.46
C PHE A 111 -12.61 11.05 14.63
N GLU A 112 -12.35 9.75 14.55
CA GLU A 112 -12.60 8.79 15.63
C GLU A 112 -11.85 9.15 16.93
N LEU A 113 -10.64 9.71 16.83
CA LEU A 113 -9.88 10.18 17.99
C LEU A 113 -10.51 11.40 18.68
N LEU A 114 -11.26 12.22 17.94
CA LEU A 114 -11.99 13.37 18.49
C LEU A 114 -13.32 12.97 19.13
N GLU A 115 -13.84 11.80 18.80
CA GLU A 115 -15.06 11.29 19.42
C GLU A 115 -14.86 10.91 20.90
N HIS A 116 -15.96 10.95 21.65
CA HIS A 116 -16.00 10.52 23.04
C HIS A 116 -15.64 9.03 23.15
N PRO A 117 -14.86 8.60 24.16
CA PRO A 117 -14.42 7.21 24.27
C PRO A 117 -15.54 6.17 24.19
N GLY A 118 -16.73 6.49 24.70
CA GLY A 118 -17.90 5.60 24.68
C GLY A 118 -18.64 5.50 23.34
N SER A 119 -18.36 6.37 22.35
CA SER A 119 -18.94 6.27 21.00
C SER A 119 -18.01 5.63 19.97
N ARG A 120 -16.75 5.37 20.36
CA ARG A 120 -15.74 4.77 19.48
C ARG A 120 -16.11 3.34 19.10
N ASP A 121 -16.01 3.05 17.82
CA ASP A 121 -16.32 1.76 17.23
C ASP A 121 -15.16 1.29 16.33
N SER A 122 -14.29 0.48 16.93
CA SER A 122 -13.15 -0.12 16.23
C SER A 122 -13.56 -1.00 15.04
N VAL A 123 -14.73 -1.66 15.08
CA VAL A 123 -15.17 -2.55 14.00
C VAL A 123 -15.58 -1.72 12.80
N ARG A 124 -16.39 -0.68 13.01
CA ARG A 124 -16.80 0.27 11.97
C ARG A 124 -15.60 0.99 11.35
N LEU A 125 -14.66 1.46 12.17
CA LEU A 125 -13.45 2.12 11.65
C LEU A 125 -12.59 1.14 10.82
N THR A 126 -12.46 -0.11 11.29
CA THR A 126 -11.73 -1.16 10.53
C THR A 126 -12.38 -1.42 9.19
N ALA A 127 -13.71 -1.56 9.14
CA ALA A 127 -14.47 -1.75 7.91
C ALA A 127 -14.23 -0.60 6.91
N PHE A 128 -14.33 0.66 7.36
CA PHE A 128 -14.04 1.81 6.51
C PHE A 128 -12.59 1.83 6.01
N TRP A 129 -11.62 1.53 6.87
CA TRP A 129 -10.22 1.44 6.45
C TRP A 129 -9.95 0.33 5.44
N LEU A 130 -10.59 -0.84 5.58
CA LEU A 130 -10.51 -1.92 4.59
C LEU A 130 -11.07 -1.49 3.24
N ILE A 131 -12.25 -0.85 3.21
CA ILE A 131 -12.87 -0.34 1.98
C ILE A 131 -11.96 0.72 1.33
N LEU A 132 -11.47 1.69 2.10
CA LEU A 132 -10.64 2.78 1.56
C LEU A 132 -9.28 2.30 1.08
N TYR A 133 -8.63 1.40 1.84
CA TYR A 133 -7.37 0.78 1.42
C TYR A 133 -7.57 -0.09 0.18
N GLY A 134 -8.66 -0.88 0.12
CA GLY A 134 -9.05 -1.65 -1.05
C GLY A 134 -9.31 -0.77 -2.27
N GLY A 135 -9.99 0.37 -2.09
CA GLY A 135 -10.20 1.39 -3.11
C GLY A 135 -8.89 2.00 -3.62
N ALA A 136 -7.95 2.31 -2.71
CA ALA A 136 -6.61 2.81 -3.07
C ALA A 136 -5.84 1.77 -3.91
N LEU A 137 -5.84 0.50 -3.50
CA LEU A 137 -5.21 -0.59 -4.26
C LEU A 137 -5.89 -0.80 -5.62
N HIS A 138 -7.22 -0.73 -5.68
CA HIS A 138 -7.95 -0.83 -6.93
C HIS A 138 -7.57 0.29 -7.90
N ALA A 139 -7.50 1.54 -7.42
CA ALA A 139 -7.10 2.69 -8.22
C ALA A 139 -5.65 2.58 -8.71
N ALA A 140 -4.73 2.15 -7.84
CA ALA A 140 -3.34 1.89 -8.18
C ALA A 140 -3.17 0.72 -9.17
N GLY A 141 -4.09 -0.25 -9.13
CA GLY A 141 -4.11 -1.42 -10.00
C GLY A 141 -4.22 -1.10 -11.49
N PHE A 142 -4.64 0.11 -11.88
CA PHE A 142 -4.59 0.56 -13.27
C PHE A 142 -3.15 0.67 -13.81
N PHE A 143 -2.19 1.00 -12.95
CA PHE A 143 -0.78 1.18 -13.30
C PHE A 143 0.08 -0.03 -12.95
N MET A 144 -0.50 -1.09 -12.39
CA MET A 144 0.19 -2.27 -11.88
C MET A 144 -0.38 -3.58 -12.46
N GLN A 145 0.23 -4.71 -12.12
CA GLN A 145 -0.24 -6.02 -12.55
C GLN A 145 -1.67 -6.30 -12.03
N ARG A 146 -2.43 -7.08 -12.81
CA ARG A 146 -3.85 -7.41 -12.55
C ARG A 146 -4.15 -7.91 -11.13
N GLY A 147 -3.17 -8.55 -10.47
CA GLY A 147 -3.32 -9.07 -9.11
C GLY A 147 -3.64 -8.01 -8.05
N ILE A 148 -3.08 -6.79 -8.17
CA ILE A 148 -3.35 -5.72 -7.19
C ILE A 148 -4.80 -5.24 -7.25
N LYS A 149 -5.40 -5.23 -8.46
CA LYS A 149 -6.81 -4.86 -8.64
C LYS A 149 -7.76 -5.87 -8.01
N LEU A 150 -7.44 -7.17 -8.11
CA LEU A 150 -8.19 -8.24 -7.44
C LEU A 150 -8.07 -8.15 -5.92
N LEU A 151 -6.87 -7.89 -5.41
CA LEU A 151 -6.64 -7.67 -3.99
C LEU A 151 -7.44 -6.47 -3.47
N GLY A 152 -7.49 -5.37 -4.22
CA GLY A 152 -8.30 -4.20 -3.87
C GLY A 152 -9.79 -4.54 -3.73
N TRP A 153 -10.35 -5.32 -4.66
CA TRP A 153 -11.72 -5.80 -4.55
C TRP A 153 -11.95 -6.71 -3.35
N LEU A 154 -11.01 -7.61 -3.04
CA LEU A 154 -11.10 -8.47 -1.87
C LEU A 154 -11.19 -7.65 -0.57
N TYR A 155 -10.34 -6.63 -0.43
CA TYR A 155 -10.39 -5.71 0.72
C TYR A 155 -11.73 -4.97 0.82
N VAL A 156 -12.25 -4.47 -0.30
CA VAL A 156 -13.57 -3.81 -0.33
C VAL A 156 -14.67 -4.77 0.11
N LEU A 157 -14.68 -6.00 -0.41
CA LEU A 157 -15.70 -7.00 -0.09
C LEU A 157 -15.63 -7.47 1.37
N ILE A 158 -14.43 -7.57 1.96
CA ILE A 158 -14.28 -7.94 3.38
C ILE A 158 -14.71 -6.80 4.31
N GLY A 159 -14.56 -5.55 3.88
CA GLY A 159 -14.97 -4.38 4.65
C GLY A 159 -16.46 -4.04 4.56
N LEU A 160 -17.20 -4.66 3.64
CA LEU A 160 -18.67 -4.53 3.51
C LEU A 160 -19.39 -5.53 4.42
#